data_AF-A0A2S4YHU7-F1
#
_entry.id   AF-A0A2S4YHU7-F1
#
_cell.length_a   1.000
_cell.length_b   1.000
_cell.length_c   1.000
_cell.angle_alpha   90.00
_cell.angle_beta   90.00
_cell.angle_gamma   90.00
#
_symmetry.space_group_name_H-M   'P 1'
#
loop_
_entity.id
_entity.type
_entity.pdbx_description
1 polymer ?
#
loop_
_entity_poly.entity_id
_entity_poly.type
_entity_poly.pdbx_seq_one_letter_code
_entity_poly.pdbx_strand_id
1 'polypeptide(L)'
;MAGRAVRLVPDRAPGVAESALPTEYQRILGAVRQSAGPVATRQIGEALGLDTGMRGKLEPLRGKLTKLADRGWLHKRPDGKFIVRP
;
A
#
# COMPACT_ATOMS: atom_id res chain seq x y z
N MET A 1 -22.33 12.34 20.82
CA MET A 1 -20.98 11.78 20.64
C MET A 1 -20.64 11.85 19.16
N ALA A 2 -19.70 12.70 18.75
CA ALA A 2 -19.26 12.76 17.35
C ALA A 2 -18.53 11.45 17.03
N GLY A 3 -19.11 10.63 16.15
CA GLY A 3 -18.50 9.41 15.67
C GLY A 3 -17.16 9.73 15.06
N ARG A 4 -16.07 9.41 15.77
CA ARG A 4 -14.72 9.44 15.23
C ARG A 4 -14.74 8.57 13.98
N ALA A 5 -14.73 9.18 12.80
CA ALA A 5 -14.55 8.46 11.56
C ALA A 5 -13.22 7.69 11.69
N VAL A 6 -13.31 6.40 12.01
CA VAL A 6 -12.14 5.55 12.20
C VAL A 6 -11.44 5.49 10.87
N ARG A 7 -10.33 6.21 10.80
CA ARG A 7 -9.48 6.31 9.63
C ARG A 7 -8.93 4.91 9.38
N LEU A 8 -9.51 4.20 8.40
CA LEU A 8 -9.25 2.77 8.16
C LEU A 8 -7.77 2.44 7.93
N VAL A 9 -6.97 3.42 7.48
CA VAL A 9 -5.52 3.34 7.42
C VAL A 9 -4.97 4.45 8.33
N PRO A 10 -4.32 4.14 9.46
CA PRO A 10 -3.65 5.13 10.29
C PRO A 10 -2.50 5.78 9.52
N ASP A 11 -2.11 7.00 9.88
CA ASP A 11 -0.91 7.63 9.34
C ASP A 11 0.34 7.00 9.95
N ARG A 12 1.44 6.95 9.19
CA ARG A 12 2.72 6.51 9.71
C ARG A 12 3.23 7.53 10.72
N ALA A 13 3.46 7.09 11.94
CA ALA A 13 4.05 7.88 13.01
C ALA A 13 4.97 7.01 13.88
N PRO A 14 5.93 7.59 14.61
CA PRO A 14 6.73 6.86 15.58
C PRO A 14 5.82 6.11 16.56
N GLY A 15 6.06 4.80 16.74
CA GLY A 15 5.25 3.93 17.60
C GLY A 15 4.00 3.33 16.96
N VAL A 16 3.66 3.67 15.72
CA VAL A 16 2.59 3.00 14.96
C VAL A 16 3.18 1.87 14.15
N ALA A 17 2.97 0.63 14.61
CA ALA A 17 3.40 -0.57 13.89
C ALA A 17 2.54 -0.82 12.66
N GLU A 18 3.10 -1.50 11.66
CA GLU A 18 2.34 -1.96 10.49
C GLU A 18 1.19 -2.88 10.87
N SER A 19 1.30 -3.58 12.00
CA SER A 19 0.23 -4.41 12.57
C SER A 19 -1.04 -3.62 12.91
N ALA A 20 -0.96 -2.28 13.00
CA ALA A 20 -2.13 -1.40 13.16
C ALA A 20 -2.90 -1.18 11.85
N LEU A 21 -2.30 -1.50 10.70
CA LEU A 21 -2.99 -1.50 9.42
C LEU A 21 -3.97 -2.68 9.35
N PRO A 22 -5.08 -2.57 8.62
CA PRO A 22 -5.90 -3.75 8.31
C PRO A 22 -5.08 -4.79 7.54
N THR A 23 -5.38 -6.08 7.73
CA THR A 23 -4.60 -7.21 7.19
C THR A 23 -4.31 -7.10 5.69
N GLU A 24 -5.26 -6.59 4.90
CA GLU A 24 -5.06 -6.39 3.47
C GLU A 24 -3.92 -5.39 3.17
N TYR A 25 -3.88 -4.27 3.89
CA TYR A 25 -2.84 -3.25 3.72
C TYR A 25 -1.48 -3.75 4.22
N GLN A 26 -1.46 -4.59 5.27
CA GLN A 26 -0.24 -5.26 5.73
C GLN A 26 0.34 -6.15 4.63
N ARG A 27 -0.49 -6.96 3.96
CA ARG A 27 -0.03 -7.82 2.85
C ARG A 27 0.53 -7.01 1.69
N ILE A 28 -0.16 -5.93 1.30
CA ILE A 28 0.31 -5.03 0.23
C ILE A 28 1.67 -4.43 0.62
N LEU A 29 1.79 -3.91 1.84
CA LEU A 29 3.02 -3.31 2.33
C LEU A 29 4.17 -4.32 2.39
N GLY A 30 3.88 -5.54 2.85
CA GLY A 30 4.82 -6.66 2.84
C GLY A 30 5.28 -7.08 1.44
N ALA A 31 4.39 -7.05 0.44
CA ALA A 31 4.76 -7.31 -0.95
C ALA A 31 5.73 -6.25 -1.51
N VAL A 32 5.53 -4.97 -1.16
CA VAL A 32 6.47 -3.90 -1.54
C VAL A 32 7.80 -4.07 -0.81
N ARG A 33 7.78 -4.40 0.49
CA ARG A 33 9.00 -4.60 1.30
C ARG A 33 9.88 -5.74 0.78
N GLN A 34 9.27 -6.84 0.36
CA GLN A 34 10.00 -8.01 -0.13
C GLN A 34 10.73 -7.73 -1.46
N SER A 35 10.40 -6.63 -2.13
CA SER A 35 11.17 -6.20 -3.29
C SER A 35 12.44 -5.47 -2.88
N ALA A 36 13.55 -5.80 -3.54
CA ALA A 36 14.85 -5.13 -3.35
C ALA A 36 14.89 -3.68 -3.88
N GLY A 37 13.75 -3.11 -4.30
CA GLY A 37 13.70 -1.75 -4.84
C GLY A 37 12.29 -1.25 -5.16
N PRO A 38 12.19 -0.15 -5.91
CA PRO A 38 10.90 0.44 -6.29
C PRO A 38 10.07 -0.50 -7.18
N VAL A 39 8.81 -0.72 -6.80
CA VAL A 39 7.93 -1.74 -7.40
C VAL A 39 6.73 -1.10 -8.09
N ALA A 40 6.40 -1.54 -9.30
CA ALA A 40 5.20 -1.08 -10.00
C ALA A 40 3.93 -1.76 -9.46
N THR A 41 2.77 -1.10 -9.57
CA THR A 41 1.46 -1.67 -9.18
C THR A 41 1.21 -3.06 -9.75
N ARG A 42 1.63 -3.31 -10.99
CA ARG A 42 1.48 -4.62 -11.65
C ARG A 42 2.27 -5.71 -10.91
N GLN A 43 3.54 -5.46 -10.63
CA GLN A 43 4.41 -6.42 -9.94
C GLN A 43 3.92 -6.70 -8.52
N ILE A 44 3.38 -5.69 -7.83
CA ILE A 44 2.75 -5.86 -6.51
C ILE A 44 1.48 -6.72 -6.66
N GLY A 45 0.70 -6.52 -7.71
CA GLY A 45 -0.47 -7.35 -8.02
C GLY A 45 -0.10 -8.80 -8.29
N GLU A 46 0.96 -9.04 -9.07
CA GLU A 46 1.51 -10.37 -9.36
C GLU A 46 1.97 -11.07 -8.07
N ALA A 47 2.69 -10.36 -7.19
CA ALA A 47 3.12 -10.88 -5.89
C ALA A 47 1.95 -11.20 -4.94
N LEU A 48 0.80 -10.53 -5.12
CA LEU A 48 -0.43 -10.77 -4.37
C LEU A 48 -1.35 -11.81 -5.04
N GLY A 49 -0.93 -12.41 -6.16
CA GLY A 49 -1.73 -13.39 -6.91
C GLY A 49 -2.95 -12.79 -7.63
N LEU A 50 -2.94 -11.47 -7.88
CA LEU A 50 -3.98 -10.81 -8.67
C LEU A 50 -3.78 -11.10 -10.15
N ASP A 51 -4.90 -11.29 -10.86
CA ASP A 51 -4.90 -11.39 -12.31
C ASP A 51 -4.55 -10.02 -12.94
N THR A 52 -3.29 -9.85 -13.33
CA THR A 52 -2.74 -8.58 -13.82
C THR A 52 -2.91 -8.38 -15.33
N GLY A 53 -3.48 -9.37 -16.03
CA GLY A 53 -3.84 -9.28 -17.44
C GLY A 53 -4.95 -8.25 -17.71
N MET A 54 -5.78 -7.95 -16.71
CA MET A 54 -6.87 -6.97 -16.81
C MET A 54 -6.56 -5.70 -16.03
N ARG A 55 -6.40 -4.58 -16.76
CA ARG A 55 -6.10 -3.26 -16.16
C ARG A 55 -7.10 -2.87 -15.06
N GLY A 56 -8.39 -3.18 -15.25
CA GLY A 56 -9.45 -2.89 -14.29
C GLY A 56 -9.27 -3.57 -12.92
N LYS A 57 -8.60 -4.72 -12.87
CA LYS A 57 -8.32 -5.43 -11.61
C LYS A 57 -7.19 -4.77 -10.80
N LEU A 58 -6.34 -3.99 -11.45
CA LEU A 58 -5.24 -3.26 -10.81
C LEU A 58 -5.65 -1.89 -10.29
N GLU A 59 -6.77 -1.32 -10.74
CA GLU A 59 -7.22 0.01 -10.29
C GLU A 59 -7.54 0.06 -8.78
N PRO A 60 -8.25 -0.94 -8.20
CA PRO A 60 -8.44 -1.00 -6.76
C PRO A 60 -7.12 -1.11 -5.99
N LEU A 61 -6.16 -1.90 -6.48
CA LEU A 61 -4.83 -2.01 -5.87
C LEU A 61 -4.07 -0.68 -5.94
N ARG A 62 -4.12 0.02 -7.08
CA ARG A 62 -3.49 1.34 -7.24
C ARG A 62 -4.06 2.36 -6.26
N GLY A 63 -5.37 2.34 -6.03
CA GLY A 63 -6.02 3.17 -5.01
C GLY A 63 -5.50 2.88 -3.60
N LYS A 64 -5.33 1.60 -3.24
CA LYS A 64 -4.79 1.19 -1.92
C LYS A 64 -3.33 1.59 -1.76
N LEU A 65 -2.50 1.41 -2.78
CA LEU A 65 -1.10 1.83 -2.78
C LEU A 65 -0.95 3.34 -2.65
N THR A 66 -1.77 4.11 -3.37
CA THR A 66 -1.78 5.57 -3.26
C THR A 66 -2.20 6.00 -1.86
N LYS A 67 -3.25 5.38 -1.28
CA LYS A 67 -3.66 5.65 0.10
C LYS A 67 -2.55 5.37 1.11
N LEU A 68 -1.80 4.28 0.96
CA LEU A 68 -0.64 4.00 1.82
C LEU A 68 0.47 5.04 1.64
N ALA A 69 0.68 5.52 0.41
CA ALA A 69 1.65 6.57 0.13
C ALA A 69 1.24 7.92 0.76
N ASP A 70 -0.03 8.31 0.63
CA ASP A 70 -0.58 9.52 1.26
C ASP A 70 -0.49 9.48 2.78
N ARG A 71 -0.43 8.27 3.36
CA ARG A 71 -0.31 8.03 4.81
C ARG A 71 1.14 7.89 5.27
N GLY A 72 2.09 8.04 4.36
CA GLY A 72 3.53 7.94 4.65
C GLY A 72 4.04 6.52 4.84
N TRP A 73 3.23 5.48 4.65
CA TRP A 73 3.69 4.08 4.71
C TRP A 73 4.57 3.72 3.51
N LEU A 74 4.19 4.24 2.34
CA LEU A 74 4.92 4.09 1.09
C LEU A 74 5.40 5.45 0.60
N HIS A 75 6.40 5.44 -0.26
CA HIS A 75 6.75 6.56 -1.10
C HIS A 75 6.40 6.22 -2.56
N LYS A 76 5.50 7.00 -3.16
CA LYS A 76 5.19 6.94 -4.58
C LYS A 76 6.18 7.82 -5.34
N ARG A 77 6.97 7.21 -6.20
CA ARG A 77 7.94 7.87 -7.07
C ARG A 77 7.26 8.51 -8.30
N PRO A 78 7.90 9.49 -8.95
CA PRO A 78 7.37 10.10 -10.17
C PRO A 78 7.21 9.11 -11.34
N ASP A 79 7.98 8.02 -11.34
CA ASP A 79 7.87 6.91 -12.31
C ASP A 79 6.68 5.96 -12.04
N GLY A 80 5.85 6.27 -11.04
CA GLY A 80 4.68 5.47 -10.67
C GLY A 80 4.98 4.22 -9.86
N LYS A 81 6.24 4.02 -9.43
CA LYS A 81 6.65 2.91 -8.56
C LYS A 81 6.52 3.28 -7.08
N PHE A 82 6.41 2.26 -6.24
CA PHE A 82 6.27 2.39 -4.80
C PHE A 82 7.46 1.75 -4.10
N ILE A 83 7.92 2.40 -3.03
CA ILE A 83 8.94 1.87 -2.13
C ILE A 83 8.47 2.05 -0.68
N VAL A 84 8.85 1.13 0.21
CA VAL A 84 8.56 1.27 1.64
C VAL A 84 9.35 2.46 2.19
N ARG A 85 8.67 3.33 2.95
CA ARG A 85 9.37 4.36 3.73
C ARG A 85 10.14 3.66 4.86
N PRO A 86 11.43 3.98 5.09
CA PRO A 86 12.14 3.57 6.30
C PRO A 86 11.53 4.25 7.54
#